data_AF-J3NGJ9-F1
#
_entry.id   AF-J3NGJ9-F1
#
_cell.length_a   1.000
_cell.length_b   1.000
_cell.length_c   1.000
_cell.angle_alpha   90.00
_cell.angle_beta   90.00
_cell.angle_gamma   90.00
#
_symmetry.space_group_name_H-M   'P 1'
#
loop_
_entity.id
_entity.type
_entity.pdbx_description
1 polymer ?
#
loop_
_entity_poly.entity_id
_entity_poly.type
_entity_poly.pdbx_seq_one_letter_code
_entity_poly.pdbx_strand_id
1 'polypeptide(L)'
;MSKLILSTGNIVSGGPSIIRKPGAYRSNLELTNSLRSNFLAAQEYYGSAAAAEDDPSARNGNGHGNGNSNGSSNGNGHGNGNSNGNSNGNSNGNGSNGHLNGNGTGGSSLGARLAQSYPYIWTEWRKRDGAKDGEQGEEEVLYIPRVEWSTSGLQEEAAQYDITVKLFFLPAGPTGSSGSGCNDDDDPLARRQALAAARAGYAREALDLVLRELGGAPSVDLLIVSFPGMSFDGDCEWEADKTNAAQGDDDDEAATWRAVADELHTRRGLVRRLGIAEFGSEKLARFLKRVGADPAAPRPSADQINIKNCCDVPPPLLKLARAQGIELLVHSDCTDVLPAGTLRELLGSGPRGAGILINDGDEEEEVAGAPARVRGDIAPQWVVKYTAVVRDRGVIENKGYFAGALFTVKE
;
A
#
# COMPACT_ATOMS: atom_id res chain seq x y z
N MET A 1 -20.40 7.63 7.24
CA MET A 1 -19.48 7.02 6.25
C MET A 1 -18.21 6.69 7.00
N SER A 2 -17.61 5.53 6.71
CA SER A 2 -16.38 5.12 7.38
C SER A 2 -15.24 5.03 6.37
N LYS A 3 -14.00 5.12 6.85
CA LYS A 3 -12.81 5.08 5.99
C LYS A 3 -12.05 3.79 6.20
N LEU A 4 -11.41 3.31 5.14
CA LEU A 4 -10.51 2.17 5.18
C LEU A 4 -9.11 2.62 4.80
N ILE A 5 -8.12 2.17 5.56
CA ILE A 5 -6.70 2.32 5.25
C ILE A 5 -6.10 0.94 5.07
N LEU A 6 -5.56 0.68 3.88
CA LEU A 6 -4.85 -0.55 3.57
C LEU A 6 -3.34 -0.30 3.61
N SER A 7 -2.57 -1.20 4.21
CA SER A 7 -1.10 -1.12 4.27
C SER A 7 -0.47 -2.38 3.70
N THR A 8 0.64 -2.22 2.98
CA THR A 8 1.52 -3.35 2.61
C THR A 8 2.63 -3.62 3.62
N GLY A 9 2.80 -2.75 4.62
CA GLY A 9 4.04 -2.67 5.41
C GLY A 9 5.26 -2.43 4.52
N ASN A 10 6.45 -2.73 5.05
CA ASN A 10 7.70 -2.73 4.28
C ASN A 10 7.85 -4.02 3.46
N ILE A 11 7.74 -3.89 2.13
CA ILE A 11 7.80 -5.02 1.19
C ILE A 11 9.24 -5.49 0.91
N VAL A 12 10.26 -4.79 1.42
CA VAL A 12 11.67 -5.18 1.29
C VAL A 12 12.02 -6.27 2.31
N SER A 13 11.41 -6.25 3.50
CA SER A 13 11.70 -7.16 4.62
C SER A 13 10.94 -8.49 4.57
N GLY A 14 9.87 -8.61 3.78
CA GLY A 14 9.12 -9.86 3.59
C GLY A 14 9.63 -10.64 2.37
N GLY A 15 10.29 -11.79 2.56
CA GLY A 15 10.80 -12.63 1.46
C GLY A 15 9.69 -13.35 0.66
N PRO A 16 10.00 -14.34 -0.22
CA PRO A 16 11.12 -14.41 -1.16
C PRO A 16 10.85 -13.56 -2.41
N SER A 17 11.91 -13.12 -3.07
CA SER A 17 11.90 -12.31 -4.29
C SER A 17 10.83 -12.75 -5.30
N ILE A 18 9.95 -11.83 -5.68
CA ILE A 18 9.06 -12.00 -6.84
C ILE A 18 9.94 -12.30 -8.06
N ILE A 19 9.97 -13.55 -8.50
CA ILE A 19 10.64 -13.96 -9.74
C ILE A 19 9.90 -13.27 -10.89
N ARG A 20 10.53 -12.23 -11.44
CA ARG A 20 10.02 -11.49 -12.60
C ARG A 20 10.15 -12.36 -13.84
N LYS A 21 9.03 -12.80 -14.43
CA LYS A 21 9.03 -13.26 -15.82
C LYS A 21 9.23 -12.01 -16.71
N PRO A 22 10.19 -12.01 -17.65
CA PRO A 22 10.28 -10.94 -18.63
C PRO A 22 9.01 -10.94 -19.48
N GLY A 23 8.30 -9.82 -19.56
CA GLY A 23 7.35 -9.58 -20.66
C GLY A 23 5.90 -9.22 -20.33
N ALA A 24 5.45 -9.19 -19.07
CA ALA A 24 4.13 -8.61 -18.74
C ALA A 24 4.01 -8.28 -17.25
N TYR A 25 3.31 -7.17 -16.97
CA TYR A 25 2.83 -6.68 -15.66
C TYR A 25 3.63 -5.54 -15.01
N ARG A 26 3.05 -4.35 -15.24
CA ARG A 26 3.30 -3.01 -14.68
C ARG A 26 2.81 -2.97 -13.20
N SER A 27 3.25 -1.99 -12.41
CA SER A 27 3.19 -1.91 -10.92
C SER A 27 1.93 -2.30 -10.11
N ASN A 28 0.74 -2.48 -10.71
CA ASN A 28 -0.47 -2.91 -9.99
C ASN A 28 -0.28 -4.30 -9.35
N LEU A 29 0.51 -5.17 -9.99
CA LEU A 29 0.80 -6.51 -9.45
C LEU A 29 1.64 -6.46 -8.16
N GLU A 30 2.59 -5.52 -8.05
CA GLU A 30 3.40 -5.37 -6.83
C GLU A 30 2.51 -4.94 -5.65
N LEU A 31 1.67 -3.91 -5.85
CA LEU A 31 0.73 -3.45 -4.83
C LEU A 31 -0.24 -4.57 -4.43
N THR A 32 -0.93 -5.18 -5.40
CA THR A 32 -1.98 -6.17 -5.10
C THR A 32 -1.41 -7.44 -4.47
N ASN A 33 -0.27 -7.94 -4.93
CA ASN A 33 0.37 -9.09 -4.29
C ASN A 33 0.89 -8.75 -2.90
N SER A 34 1.49 -7.57 -2.71
CA SER A 34 1.98 -7.15 -1.39
C SER A 34 0.84 -7.00 -0.38
N LEU A 35 -0.31 -6.46 -0.81
CA LEU A 35 -1.51 -6.40 0.05
C LEU A 35 -1.98 -7.81 0.43
N ARG A 36 -2.11 -8.73 -0.54
CA ARG A 36 -2.53 -10.12 -0.25
C ARG A 36 -1.56 -10.83 0.69
N SER A 37 -0.25 -10.73 0.42
CA SER A 37 0.78 -11.30 1.28
C SER A 37 0.73 -10.71 2.69
N ASN A 38 0.53 -9.40 2.82
CA ASN A 38 0.44 -8.75 4.12
C ASN A 38 -0.82 -9.15 4.90
N PHE A 39 -1.96 -9.32 4.23
CA PHE A 39 -3.19 -9.82 4.87
C PHE A 39 -3.02 -11.25 5.38
N LEU A 40 -2.45 -12.13 4.56
CA LEU A 40 -2.20 -13.52 4.95
C LEU A 40 -1.22 -13.60 6.13
N ALA A 41 -0.11 -12.86 6.07
CA ALA A 41 0.87 -12.83 7.15
C ALA A 41 0.26 -12.31 8.47
N ALA A 42 -0.58 -11.27 8.39
CA ALA A 42 -1.29 -10.77 9.56
C ALA A 42 -2.28 -11.82 10.10
N GLN A 43 -3.10 -12.43 9.25
CA GLN A 43 -4.04 -13.48 9.65
C GLN A 43 -3.33 -14.65 10.35
N GLU A 44 -2.19 -15.10 9.84
CA GLU A 44 -1.38 -16.17 10.44
C GLU A 44 -0.77 -15.74 11.78
N TYR A 45 -0.12 -14.57 11.83
CA TYR A 45 0.53 -14.06 13.04
C TYR A 45 -0.47 -13.95 14.19
N TYR A 46 -1.59 -13.28 13.94
CA TYR A 46 -2.61 -13.04 14.94
C TYR A 46 -3.44 -14.30 15.25
N GLY A 47 -3.67 -15.18 14.27
CA GLY A 47 -4.28 -16.50 14.53
C GLY A 47 -3.45 -17.35 15.49
N SER A 48 -2.12 -17.32 15.35
CA SER A 48 -1.19 -18.05 16.24
C SER A 48 -1.13 -17.46 17.65
N ALA A 49 -1.21 -16.14 17.79
CA ALA A 49 -1.22 -15.46 19.09
C ALA A 49 -2.50 -15.76 19.89
N ALA A 50 -3.67 -15.74 19.24
CA ALA A 50 -4.94 -16.11 19.87
C ALA A 50 -4.95 -17.56 20.38
N ALA A 51 -4.33 -18.48 19.64
CA ALA A 51 -4.25 -19.89 20.03
C ALA A 51 -3.32 -20.14 21.24
N ALA A 52 -2.27 -19.32 21.41
CA ALA A 52 -1.33 -19.43 22.52
C ALA A 52 -1.91 -18.92 23.86
N GLU A 53 -2.84 -17.96 23.83
CA GLU A 53 -3.49 -17.43 25.03
C GLU A 53 -4.58 -18.34 25.59
N ASP A 54 -5.16 -19.23 24.76
CA ASP A 54 -6.27 -20.12 25.12
C ASP A 54 -5.81 -21.50 25.65
N ASP A 55 -4.51 -21.74 25.80
CA ASP A 55 -3.96 -22.98 26.39
C ASP A 55 -3.73 -22.84 27.91
N PRO A 56 -4.59 -23.44 28.77
CA PRO A 56 -4.41 -23.40 30.22
C PRO A 56 -3.19 -24.19 30.72
N SER A 57 -2.52 -24.98 29.87
CA SER A 57 -1.31 -25.72 30.24
C SER A 57 -0.03 -24.88 30.17
N ALA A 58 -0.05 -23.73 29.50
CA ALA A 58 1.10 -22.81 29.40
C ALA A 58 1.33 -21.97 30.68
N ARG A 59 0.41 -22.02 31.67
CA ARG A 59 0.50 -21.23 32.91
C ARG A 59 1.32 -21.87 34.03
N ASN A 60 2.00 -23.00 33.80
CA ASN A 60 2.92 -23.58 34.77
C ASN A 60 4.25 -24.00 34.13
N GLY A 61 5.12 -23.01 33.90
CA GLY A 61 6.49 -23.22 33.45
C GLY A 61 7.41 -22.10 33.92
N ASN A 62 7.76 -22.12 35.20
CA ASN A 62 8.87 -21.31 35.71
C ASN A 62 10.18 -21.82 35.07
N GLY A 63 10.63 -21.17 34.01
CA GLY A 63 11.85 -21.53 33.29
C GLY A 63 12.57 -20.28 32.81
N HIS A 64 13.46 -19.73 33.65
CA HIS A 64 14.46 -18.77 33.21
C HIS A 64 15.40 -19.43 32.20
N GLY A 65 15.32 -19.04 30.93
CA GLY A 65 16.24 -19.42 29.88
C GLY A 65 16.67 -18.20 29.07
N ASN A 66 17.81 -17.61 29.41
CA ASN A 66 18.51 -16.65 28.56
C ASN A 66 18.90 -17.33 27.24
N GLY A 67 18.23 -16.97 26.15
CA GLY A 67 18.58 -17.39 24.79
C GLY A 67 19.24 -16.27 24.02
N ASN A 68 20.56 -16.12 24.20
CA ASN A 68 21.41 -15.23 23.41
C ASN A 68 21.83 -15.97 22.13
N SER A 69 21.20 -15.72 20.99
CA SER A 69 21.62 -16.28 19.69
C SER A 69 22.62 -15.35 19.00
N ASN A 70 23.89 -15.49 19.38
CA ASN A 70 25.02 -15.02 18.58
C ASN A 70 25.13 -15.88 17.31
N GLY A 71 24.90 -15.27 16.14
CA GLY A 71 25.26 -15.87 14.85
C GLY A 71 26.78 -15.98 14.72
N SER A 72 27.28 -17.21 14.69
CA SER A 72 28.67 -17.49 14.30
C SER A 72 28.66 -18.14 12.92
N SER A 73 28.95 -17.34 11.90
CA SER A 73 29.38 -17.81 10.59
C SER A 73 30.82 -18.31 10.71
N ASN A 74 31.03 -19.61 10.49
CA ASN A 74 32.37 -20.19 10.43
C ASN A 74 32.73 -20.47 8.97
N GLY A 75 33.63 -19.65 8.43
CA GLY A 75 34.26 -19.84 7.13
C GLY A 75 35.59 -20.59 7.22
N ASN A 76 35.88 -21.32 6.15
CA ASN A 76 37.15 -21.83 5.65
C ASN A 76 37.84 -23.03 6.32
N GLY A 77 38.01 -24.08 5.51
CA GLY A 77 39.02 -25.13 5.67
C GLY A 77 39.25 -25.87 4.35
N HIS A 78 40.41 -25.65 3.73
CA HIS A 78 40.88 -26.35 2.53
C HIS A 78 41.12 -27.84 2.78
N GLY A 79 40.84 -28.69 1.79
CA GLY A 79 41.20 -30.11 1.80
C GLY A 79 41.16 -30.73 0.41
N ASN A 80 42.33 -30.84 -0.22
CA ASN A 80 42.58 -31.62 -1.43
C ASN A 80 42.56 -33.12 -1.09
N GLY A 81 41.85 -33.96 -1.85
CA GLY A 81 41.85 -35.41 -1.63
C GLY A 81 41.08 -36.19 -2.68
N ASN A 82 41.82 -36.95 -3.47
CA ASN A 82 41.37 -37.78 -4.59
C ASN A 82 41.18 -39.23 -4.09
N SER A 83 40.02 -39.87 -4.30
CA SER A 83 39.92 -41.34 -4.40
C SER A 83 38.53 -41.85 -4.80
N ASN A 84 38.54 -42.72 -5.81
CA ASN A 84 37.50 -43.69 -6.20
C ASN A 84 37.08 -44.63 -5.06
N GLY A 85 35.80 -45.02 -5.03
CA GLY A 85 35.32 -46.12 -4.20
C GLY A 85 33.87 -46.51 -4.51
N ASN A 86 33.71 -47.54 -5.32
CA ASN A 86 32.46 -48.22 -5.65
C ASN A 86 32.02 -49.14 -4.49
N SER A 87 30.76 -49.15 -4.07
CA SER A 87 30.15 -50.32 -3.42
C SER A 87 28.62 -50.30 -3.43
N ASN A 88 28.05 -51.31 -4.10
CA ASN A 88 26.69 -51.80 -3.95
C ASN A 88 26.48 -52.42 -2.55
N GLY A 89 25.28 -52.26 -1.99
CA GLY A 89 24.85 -52.95 -0.79
C GLY A 89 23.33 -52.97 -0.64
N ASN A 90 22.69 -53.90 -1.36
CA ASN A 90 21.27 -54.25 -1.22
C ASN A 90 21.09 -55.12 0.04
N SER A 91 20.13 -54.81 0.92
CA SER A 91 19.53 -55.84 1.78
C SER A 91 18.11 -55.46 2.19
N ASN A 92 17.24 -56.45 1.98
CA ASN A 92 15.80 -56.49 2.21
C ASN A 92 15.60 -57.34 3.48
N GLY A 93 14.75 -56.94 4.43
CA GLY A 93 14.55 -57.65 5.70
C GLY A 93 13.17 -57.38 6.28
N ASN A 94 12.41 -58.47 6.42
CA ASN A 94 10.96 -58.55 6.50
C ASN A 94 10.42 -58.55 7.95
N GLY A 95 9.22 -57.98 8.13
CA GLY A 95 8.10 -58.49 8.93
C GLY A 95 8.26 -58.85 10.43
N SER A 96 7.43 -58.22 11.27
CA SER A 96 6.80 -58.86 12.44
C SER A 96 5.50 -58.15 12.82
N ASN A 97 4.39 -58.88 12.72
CA ASN A 97 3.04 -58.54 13.15
C ASN A 97 2.88 -58.74 14.66
N GLY A 98 2.11 -57.88 15.33
CA GLY A 98 1.57 -58.07 16.68
C GLY A 98 0.25 -57.32 16.82
N HIS A 99 -0.80 -58.03 17.25
CA HIS A 99 -2.22 -57.80 16.94
C HIS A 99 -2.99 -57.32 18.20
N LEU A 100 -4.14 -56.64 17.96
CA LEU A 100 -5.30 -56.37 18.86
C LEU A 100 -5.11 -55.25 19.91
N ASN A 101 -6.04 -54.29 20.08
CA ASN A 101 -7.46 -54.49 20.32
C ASN A 101 -8.29 -53.24 19.96
N GLY A 102 -9.48 -53.43 19.37
CA GLY A 102 -10.50 -52.39 19.22
C GLY A 102 -11.61 -52.55 20.26
N ASN A 103 -12.17 -51.44 20.77
CA ASN A 103 -13.59 -51.36 21.12
C ASN A 103 -14.11 -49.90 21.20
N GLY A 104 -15.17 -49.63 20.44
CA GLY A 104 -16.41 -49.01 20.94
C GLY A 104 -16.41 -47.57 21.46
N THR A 105 -16.76 -46.65 20.57
CA THR A 105 -17.72 -45.53 20.72
C THR A 105 -18.23 -45.18 22.14
N GLY A 106 -17.96 -43.94 22.54
CA GLY A 106 -18.67 -43.22 23.61
C GLY A 106 -18.44 -41.73 23.44
N GLY A 107 -19.37 -41.05 22.77
CA GLY A 107 -19.37 -39.60 22.66
C GLY A 107 -19.43 -38.96 24.05
N SER A 108 -18.53 -38.02 24.30
CA SER A 108 -18.68 -37.00 25.34
C SER A 108 -18.10 -35.71 24.78
N SER A 109 -19.03 -34.91 24.29
CA SER A 109 -18.95 -33.59 23.69
C SER A 109 -18.40 -32.53 24.65
N LEU A 110 -17.13 -32.66 25.05
CA LEU A 110 -16.47 -31.69 25.93
C LEU A 110 -15.15 -31.13 25.38
N GLY A 111 -14.63 -31.67 24.27
CA GLY A 111 -13.41 -31.17 23.61
C GLY A 111 -13.65 -30.14 22.49
N ALA A 112 -14.90 -29.81 22.17
CA ALA A 112 -15.27 -28.95 21.03
C ALA A 112 -15.95 -27.64 21.43
N ARG A 113 -15.84 -27.21 22.70
CA ARG A 113 -16.54 -26.02 23.23
C ARG A 113 -15.65 -25.02 23.98
N LEU A 114 -14.33 -25.12 23.91
CA LEU A 114 -13.41 -24.20 24.57
C LEU A 114 -12.32 -23.65 23.64
N ALA A 115 -12.65 -23.44 22.37
CA ALA A 115 -11.90 -22.56 21.47
C ALA A 115 -12.79 -21.34 21.19
N GLN A 116 -12.96 -20.48 22.19
CA GLN A 116 -13.57 -19.16 22.04
C GLN A 116 -12.48 -18.13 22.35
N SER A 117 -11.44 -18.10 21.50
CA SER A 117 -10.38 -17.09 21.55
C SER A 117 -10.37 -16.27 20.27
N TYR A 118 -10.38 -14.95 20.48
CA TYR A 118 -10.76 -13.86 19.59
C TYR A 118 -10.00 -13.82 18.24
N PRO A 119 -10.60 -14.28 17.12
CA PRO A 119 -9.98 -14.28 15.79
C PRO A 119 -9.97 -12.92 15.05
N TYR A 120 -10.08 -11.80 15.77
CA TYR A 120 -10.16 -10.43 15.23
C TYR A 120 -8.97 -9.52 15.38
N ILE A 121 -7.92 -10.04 15.96
CA ILE A 121 -6.78 -9.22 16.37
C ILE A 121 -5.93 -8.67 15.22
N TRP A 122 -6.25 -8.94 13.95
CA TRP A 122 -5.43 -8.53 12.79
C TRP A 122 -5.94 -7.30 12.02
N THR A 123 -7.17 -6.84 12.25
CA THR A 123 -7.66 -5.52 11.78
C THR A 123 -8.01 -4.65 12.98
N GLU A 124 -8.07 -3.34 12.79
CA GLU A 124 -8.30 -2.42 13.91
C GLU A 124 -9.11 -1.20 13.49
N TRP A 125 -10.22 -0.97 14.17
CA TRP A 125 -10.93 0.30 14.12
C TRP A 125 -10.23 1.30 15.05
N ARG A 126 -9.82 2.43 14.51
CA ARG A 126 -9.30 3.55 15.29
C ARG A 126 -10.18 4.77 15.12
N LYS A 127 -10.33 5.51 16.22
CA LYS A 127 -10.82 6.89 16.16
C LYS A 127 -9.83 7.74 15.37
N ARG A 128 -10.36 8.70 14.62
CA ARG A 128 -9.53 9.66 13.91
C ARG A 128 -8.72 10.51 14.91
N ASP A 129 -7.42 10.72 14.63
CA ASP A 129 -6.54 11.54 15.46
C ASP A 129 -7.15 12.93 15.68
N GLY A 130 -7.37 13.30 16.95
CA GLY A 130 -7.96 14.57 17.37
C GLY A 130 -9.43 14.52 17.81
N ALA A 131 -10.07 13.35 17.81
CA ALA A 131 -11.39 13.16 18.40
C ALA A 131 -11.35 13.34 19.94
N LYS A 132 -12.25 14.17 20.50
CA LYS A 132 -12.43 14.31 21.94
C LYS A 132 -13.40 13.24 22.43
N ASP A 133 -13.12 12.62 23.58
CA ASP A 133 -14.02 11.63 24.17
C ASP A 133 -15.43 12.21 24.41
N GLY A 134 -16.44 11.67 23.71
CA GLY A 134 -17.86 11.91 23.98
C GLY A 134 -18.69 12.58 22.88
N GLU A 135 -18.13 12.89 21.71
CA GLU A 135 -18.92 13.39 20.57
C GLU A 135 -19.57 12.23 19.80
N GLN A 136 -20.91 12.18 19.77
CA GLN A 136 -21.66 11.19 18.99
C GLN A 136 -21.63 11.59 17.50
N GLY A 137 -20.94 10.79 16.68
CA GLY A 137 -20.83 11.00 15.22
C GLY A 137 -19.42 10.81 14.63
N GLU A 138 -18.50 10.15 15.34
CA GLU A 138 -17.10 10.02 14.93
C GLU A 138 -16.92 9.16 13.66
N GLU A 139 -16.15 9.65 12.69
CA GLU A 139 -15.68 8.85 11.55
C GLU A 139 -14.65 7.82 12.05
N GLU A 140 -15.06 6.56 12.18
CA GLU A 140 -14.15 5.46 12.48
C GLU A 140 -13.33 5.07 11.23
N VAL A 141 -12.04 4.78 11.43
CA VAL A 141 -11.11 4.35 10.38
C VAL A 141 -10.71 2.89 10.62
N LEU A 142 -10.99 2.02 9.66
CA LEU A 142 -10.58 0.61 9.70
C LEU A 142 -9.21 0.44 9.04
N TYR A 143 -8.23 -0.04 9.80
CA TYR A 143 -6.89 -0.38 9.33
C TYR A 143 -6.81 -1.86 8.95
N ILE A 144 -6.34 -2.13 7.72
CA ILE A 144 -6.24 -3.47 7.14
C ILE A 144 -4.84 -3.70 6.52
N PRO A 145 -4.00 -4.57 7.12
CA PRO A 145 -4.14 -5.06 8.48
C PRO A 145 -3.99 -3.90 9.48
N ARG A 146 -4.21 -4.18 10.76
CA ARG A 146 -3.83 -3.22 11.81
C ARG A 146 -2.33 -2.92 11.70
N VAL A 147 -1.97 -1.67 11.97
CA VAL A 147 -0.59 -1.20 11.80
C VAL A 147 0.06 -1.02 13.17
N GLU A 148 1.15 -1.76 13.37
CA GLU A 148 1.92 -1.78 14.61
C GLU A 148 3.27 -1.08 14.39
N TRP A 149 3.29 0.22 14.72
CA TRP A 149 4.41 1.10 14.39
C TRP A 149 5.71 0.81 15.17
N SER A 150 5.65 0.01 16.23
CA SER A 150 6.80 -0.26 17.11
C SER A 150 7.94 -1.01 16.42
N THR A 151 7.64 -1.72 15.34
CA THR A 151 8.64 -2.47 14.54
C THR A 151 8.93 -1.79 13.21
N SER A 152 8.27 -0.68 12.90
CA SER A 152 8.47 0.12 11.69
C SER A 152 9.59 1.14 11.91
N GLY A 153 10.24 1.56 10.83
CA GLY A 153 11.28 2.57 10.90
C GLY A 153 12.38 2.44 9.86
N LEU A 154 13.16 3.50 9.73
CA LEU A 154 14.44 3.49 9.05
C LEU A 154 15.49 2.84 9.96
N GLN A 155 16.46 2.14 9.37
CA GLN A 155 17.55 1.50 10.13
C GLN A 155 18.67 2.50 10.47
N GLU A 156 18.82 3.52 9.64
CA GLU A 156 19.75 4.63 9.85
C GLU A 156 18.99 5.95 10.09
N GLU A 157 19.72 7.02 10.39
CA GLU A 157 19.16 8.37 10.50
C GLU A 157 18.46 8.80 9.21
N ALA A 158 17.31 9.47 9.31
CA ALA A 158 16.52 9.88 8.14
C ALA A 158 17.30 10.74 7.12
N ALA A 159 18.35 11.44 7.56
CA ALA A 159 19.22 12.23 6.68
C ALA A 159 20.11 11.39 5.74
N GLN A 160 20.29 10.10 6.02
CA GLN A 160 21.04 9.16 5.18
C GLN A 160 20.21 8.60 4.02
N TYR A 161 18.91 8.88 4.00
CA TYR A 161 18.00 8.39 2.96
C TYR A 161 17.63 9.50 1.98
N ASP A 162 17.41 9.08 0.74
CA ASP A 162 16.54 9.77 -0.22
C ASP A 162 15.16 9.12 -0.18
N ILE A 163 14.18 9.85 0.36
CA ILE A 163 12.81 9.38 0.51
C ILE A 163 11.95 9.99 -0.60
N THR A 164 11.50 9.14 -1.52
CA THR A 164 10.56 9.52 -2.59
C THR A 164 9.18 8.94 -2.31
N VAL A 165 8.17 9.80 -2.38
CA VAL A 165 6.76 9.46 -2.24
C VAL A 165 6.04 9.81 -3.54
N LYS A 166 5.20 8.90 -4.03
CA LYS A 166 4.28 9.16 -5.14
C LYS A 166 2.85 8.96 -4.68
N LEU A 167 2.06 10.02 -4.73
CA LEU A 167 0.65 10.04 -4.37
C LEU A 167 -0.20 10.01 -5.63
N PHE A 168 -1.01 8.98 -5.76
CA PHE A 168 -1.99 8.79 -6.81
C PHE A 168 -3.36 9.20 -6.29
N PHE A 169 -3.93 10.26 -6.84
CA PHE A 169 -5.35 10.54 -6.65
C PHE A 169 -6.17 9.68 -7.60
N LEU A 170 -7.16 8.97 -7.04
CA LEU A 170 -8.01 8.09 -7.81
C LEU A 170 -9.30 8.82 -8.21
N PRO A 171 -9.98 8.37 -9.28
CA PRO A 171 -11.30 8.88 -9.61
C PRO A 171 -12.22 8.72 -8.40
N ALA A 172 -12.96 9.78 -8.07
CA ALA A 172 -14.02 9.64 -7.09
C ALA A 172 -14.97 8.54 -7.60
N GLY A 173 -15.27 7.55 -6.76
CA GLY A 173 -16.20 6.47 -7.13
C GLY A 173 -17.56 7.03 -7.57
N PRO A 174 -18.49 6.16 -8.02
CA PRO A 174 -19.80 6.59 -8.55
C PRO A 174 -20.64 7.46 -7.59
N THR A 175 -20.30 7.50 -6.30
CA THR A 175 -20.91 8.36 -5.28
C THR A 175 -20.32 9.78 -5.19
N GLY A 176 -19.21 10.08 -5.89
CA GLY A 176 -18.52 11.38 -5.81
C GLY A 176 -18.65 12.28 -7.04
N SER A 177 -19.21 11.79 -8.15
CA SER A 177 -19.47 12.64 -9.33
C SER A 177 -20.46 12.05 -10.35
N SER A 178 -21.18 10.97 -10.03
CA SER A 178 -22.28 10.46 -10.87
C SER A 178 -23.56 10.26 -10.08
N GLY A 179 -23.76 11.05 -9.02
CA GLY A 179 -25.11 11.40 -8.60
C GLY A 179 -25.77 12.14 -9.75
N SER A 180 -26.48 11.40 -10.59
CA SER A 180 -27.56 11.89 -11.43
C SER A 180 -28.63 12.52 -10.52
N GLY A 181 -28.33 13.71 -10.04
CA GLY A 181 -29.24 14.72 -9.55
C GLY A 181 -28.79 16.00 -10.24
N CYS A 182 -29.17 16.16 -11.50
CA CYS A 182 -28.99 17.39 -12.24
C CYS A 182 -29.81 18.50 -11.54
N ASN A 183 -29.19 19.14 -10.55
CA ASN A 183 -29.49 20.51 -10.20
C ASN A 183 -28.49 21.34 -10.99
N ASP A 184 -28.95 22.06 -12.01
CA ASP A 184 -28.14 22.97 -12.83
C ASP A 184 -27.56 24.17 -12.03
N ASP A 185 -27.66 24.15 -10.69
CA ASP A 185 -27.23 25.17 -9.73
C ASP A 185 -25.87 24.86 -9.05
N ASP A 186 -25.22 23.73 -9.33
CA ASP A 186 -23.90 23.41 -8.74
C ASP A 186 -22.79 24.29 -9.34
N ASP A 187 -22.34 25.30 -8.59
CA ASP A 187 -21.22 26.18 -8.98
C ASP A 187 -19.94 25.37 -9.26
N PRO A 188 -19.45 25.35 -10.53
CA PRO A 188 -18.25 24.61 -10.90
C PRO A 188 -17.00 25.02 -10.10
N LEU A 189 -16.93 26.29 -9.68
CA LEU A 189 -15.81 26.79 -8.89
C LEU A 189 -15.85 26.21 -7.46
N ALA A 190 -17.02 26.20 -6.83
CA ALA A 190 -17.21 25.61 -5.50
C ALA A 190 -16.89 24.10 -5.53
N ARG A 191 -17.34 23.37 -6.56
CA ARG A 191 -17.02 21.94 -6.74
C ARG A 191 -15.51 21.71 -6.82
N ARG A 192 -14.81 22.52 -7.61
CA ARG A 192 -13.34 22.45 -7.75
C ARG A 192 -12.61 22.73 -6.45
N GLN A 193 -13.05 23.75 -5.70
CA GLN A 193 -12.46 24.08 -4.41
C GLN A 193 -12.66 22.95 -3.40
N ALA A 194 -13.86 22.35 -3.35
CA ALA A 194 -14.16 21.20 -2.50
C ALA A 194 -13.29 19.97 -2.86
N LEU A 195 -13.14 19.67 -4.16
CA LEU A 195 -12.28 18.58 -4.64
C LEU A 195 -10.82 18.81 -4.25
N ALA A 196 -10.30 20.02 -4.46
CA ALA A 196 -8.93 20.38 -4.11
C ALA A 196 -8.69 20.27 -2.59
N ALA A 197 -9.64 20.74 -1.78
CA ALA A 197 -9.58 20.63 -0.32
C ALA A 197 -9.61 19.16 0.16
N ALA A 198 -10.48 18.33 -0.42
CA ALA A 198 -10.54 16.90 -0.11
C ALA A 198 -9.20 16.21 -0.44
N ARG A 199 -8.63 16.48 -1.62
CA ARG A 199 -7.34 15.93 -2.05
C ARG A 199 -6.16 16.41 -1.20
N ALA A 200 -6.17 17.65 -0.72
CA ALA A 200 -5.19 18.11 0.26
C ALA A 200 -5.30 17.32 1.59
N GLY A 201 -6.52 17.05 2.03
CA GLY A 201 -6.78 16.17 3.19
C GLY A 201 -6.27 14.74 2.99
N TYR A 202 -6.47 14.17 1.80
CA TYR A 202 -5.92 12.85 1.42
C TYR A 202 -4.40 12.85 1.41
N ALA A 203 -3.77 13.88 0.83
CA ALA A 203 -2.32 13.99 0.77
C ALA A 203 -1.70 14.09 2.16
N ARG A 204 -2.36 14.83 3.06
CA ARG A 204 -1.99 14.92 4.48
C ARG A 204 -2.03 13.56 5.18
N GLU A 205 -3.16 12.86 5.09
CA GLU A 205 -3.35 11.54 5.69
C GLU A 205 -2.34 10.52 5.16
N ALA A 206 -2.18 10.47 3.84
CA ALA A 206 -1.22 9.58 3.18
C ALA A 206 0.23 9.84 3.63
N LEU A 207 0.64 11.12 3.70
CA LEU A 207 2.00 11.45 4.13
C LEU A 207 2.22 11.17 5.61
N ASP A 208 1.24 11.45 6.48
CA ASP A 208 1.34 11.13 7.90
C ASP A 208 1.54 9.63 8.14
N LEU A 209 0.85 8.76 7.37
CA LEU A 209 1.03 7.32 7.42
C LEU A 209 2.44 6.90 6.98
N VAL A 210 2.94 7.47 5.89
CA VAL A 210 4.31 7.20 5.40
C VAL A 210 5.36 7.64 6.42
N LEU A 211 5.23 8.84 6.99
CA LEU A 211 6.22 9.32 7.96
C LEU A 211 6.22 8.46 9.24
N ARG A 212 5.06 7.99 9.70
CA ARG A 212 4.96 7.03 10.83
C ARG A 212 5.62 5.69 10.49
N GLU A 213 5.39 5.16 9.29
CA GLU A 213 6.03 3.91 8.82
C GLU A 213 7.56 4.03 8.75
N LEU A 214 8.06 5.23 8.42
CA LEU A 214 9.48 5.52 8.36
C LEU A 214 10.06 5.96 9.73
N GLY A 215 9.39 5.63 10.83
CA GLY A 215 9.90 5.87 12.19
C GLY A 215 9.79 7.32 12.65
N GLY A 216 8.85 8.08 12.07
CA GLY A 216 8.67 9.50 12.38
C GLY A 216 9.67 10.40 11.64
N ALA A 217 10.07 10.04 10.42
CA ALA A 217 10.94 10.87 9.60
C ALA A 217 10.39 12.31 9.51
N PRO A 218 11.25 13.35 9.61
CA PRO A 218 10.77 14.74 9.72
C PRO A 218 10.17 15.28 8.42
N SER A 219 10.61 14.74 7.28
CA SER A 219 10.18 15.17 5.95
C SER A 219 10.57 14.13 4.89
N VAL A 220 9.95 14.19 3.72
CA VAL A 220 10.37 13.44 2.53
C VAL A 220 11.11 14.34 1.54
N ASP A 221 12.03 13.76 0.77
CA ASP A 221 12.86 14.51 -0.19
C ASP A 221 12.06 14.93 -1.42
N LEU A 222 11.25 14.02 -1.97
CA LEU A 222 10.45 14.28 -3.16
C LEU A 222 9.04 13.70 -3.01
N LEU A 223 8.01 14.54 -3.14
CA LEU A 223 6.62 14.12 -3.30
C LEU A 223 6.17 14.35 -4.75
N ILE A 224 5.79 13.27 -5.43
CA ILE A 224 5.25 13.27 -6.79
C ILE A 224 3.74 13.14 -6.73
N VAL A 225 3.01 14.09 -7.31
CA VAL A 225 1.54 14.08 -7.41
C VAL A 225 1.10 13.53 -8.76
N SER A 226 0.28 12.48 -8.75
CA SER A 226 -0.33 11.87 -9.93
C SER A 226 -1.85 12.10 -9.88
N PHE A 227 -2.40 12.64 -10.98
CA PHE A 227 -3.81 12.98 -11.12
C PHE A 227 -4.59 11.87 -11.83
N PRO A 228 -5.89 11.70 -11.55
CA PRO A 228 -6.68 10.67 -12.22
C PRO A 228 -6.89 11.01 -13.70
N GLY A 229 -7.00 9.97 -14.53
CA GLY A 229 -7.21 10.12 -15.98
C GLY A 229 -5.98 10.58 -16.76
N MET A 230 -4.81 10.59 -16.12
CA MET A 230 -3.53 10.98 -16.72
C MET A 230 -2.67 9.77 -17.07
N SER A 231 -2.12 9.78 -18.27
CA SER A 231 -1.19 8.77 -18.75
C SER A 231 -0.25 9.34 -19.80
N PHE A 232 0.99 8.87 -19.79
CA PHE A 232 1.95 9.06 -20.85
C PHE A 232 2.24 7.71 -21.51
N ASP A 233 1.23 7.10 -22.13
CA ASP A 233 1.35 5.82 -22.87
C ASP A 233 0.95 6.02 -24.33
N GLY A 234 1.66 5.36 -25.25
CA GLY A 234 1.48 5.49 -26.69
C GLY A 234 2.40 4.54 -27.45
N ASP A 235 2.12 4.30 -28.73
CA ASP A 235 2.94 3.42 -29.57
C ASP A 235 4.34 4.03 -29.79
N CYS A 236 4.43 5.37 -29.79
CA CYS A 236 5.65 6.14 -29.64
C CYS A 236 5.46 7.34 -28.71
N GLU A 237 6.58 7.95 -28.28
CA GLU A 237 6.63 9.09 -27.36
C GLU A 237 5.91 10.33 -27.89
N TRP A 238 5.89 10.54 -29.21
CA TRP A 238 5.22 11.68 -29.83
C TRP A 238 3.70 11.55 -29.81
N GLU A 239 3.19 10.32 -29.95
CA GLU A 239 1.77 10.02 -29.84
C GLU A 239 1.30 10.05 -28.39
N ALA A 240 2.13 9.55 -27.47
CA ALA A 240 1.89 9.70 -26.03
C ALA A 240 1.77 11.19 -25.64
N ASP A 241 2.71 12.03 -26.11
CA ASP A 241 2.71 13.48 -25.83
C ASP A 241 1.44 14.18 -26.33
N LYS A 242 1.02 13.87 -27.57
CA LYS A 242 -0.20 14.41 -28.17
C LYS A 242 -1.47 13.95 -27.46
N THR A 243 -1.54 12.66 -27.12
CA THR A 243 -2.70 12.09 -26.44
C THR A 243 -2.81 12.68 -25.04
N ASN A 244 -1.69 12.77 -24.33
CA ASN A 244 -1.59 13.38 -23.01
C ASN A 244 -2.05 14.85 -23.00
N ALA A 245 -1.74 15.61 -24.07
CA ALA A 245 -2.15 17.00 -24.18
C ALA A 245 -3.68 17.21 -24.10
N ALA A 246 -4.47 16.19 -24.40
CA ALA A 246 -5.94 16.20 -24.35
C ALA A 246 -6.53 15.53 -23.09
N GLN A 247 -5.70 15.01 -22.18
CA GLN A 247 -6.13 14.31 -20.97
C GLN A 247 -6.32 15.25 -19.77
N GLY A 248 -7.13 14.79 -18.81
CA GLY A 248 -7.34 15.44 -17.53
C GLY A 248 -8.15 16.75 -17.59
N ASP A 249 -8.10 17.51 -16.50
CA ASP A 249 -8.73 18.82 -16.35
C ASP A 249 -7.69 19.79 -15.76
N ASP A 250 -7.20 20.70 -16.61
CA ASP A 250 -6.10 21.59 -16.25
C ASP A 250 -6.41 22.48 -15.02
N ASP A 251 -7.68 22.85 -14.80
CA ASP A 251 -8.06 23.76 -13.71
C ASP A 251 -8.20 23.00 -12.39
N ASP A 252 -8.80 21.80 -12.42
CA ASP A 252 -8.88 20.90 -11.26
C ASP A 252 -7.49 20.42 -10.81
N GLU A 253 -6.61 20.12 -11.76
CA GLU A 253 -5.20 19.77 -11.52
C GLU A 253 -4.44 20.93 -10.86
N ALA A 254 -4.56 22.15 -11.40
CA ALA A 254 -3.90 23.32 -10.84
C ALA A 254 -4.44 23.68 -9.46
N ALA A 255 -5.75 23.56 -9.22
CA ALA A 255 -6.35 23.78 -7.90
C ALA A 255 -5.88 22.73 -6.88
N THR A 256 -5.89 21.45 -7.27
CA THR A 256 -5.38 20.35 -6.45
C THR A 256 -3.91 20.54 -6.10
N TRP A 257 -3.07 20.88 -7.09
CA TRP A 257 -1.65 21.15 -6.89
C TRP A 257 -1.41 22.22 -5.84
N ARG A 258 -2.08 23.38 -5.97
CA ARG A 258 -1.92 24.49 -5.03
C ARG A 258 -2.34 24.08 -3.62
N ALA A 259 -3.46 23.38 -3.47
CA ALA A 259 -3.94 22.94 -2.17
C ALA A 259 -2.99 21.93 -1.49
N VAL A 260 -2.46 20.97 -2.24
CA VAL A 260 -1.49 19.98 -1.74
C VAL A 260 -0.14 20.64 -1.39
N ALA A 261 0.35 21.53 -2.26
CA ALA A 261 1.60 22.24 -2.04
C ALA A 261 1.51 23.17 -0.82
N ASP A 262 0.41 23.91 -0.68
CA ASP A 262 0.16 24.75 0.50
C ASP A 262 0.13 23.92 1.79
N GLU A 263 -0.60 22.80 1.81
CA GLU A 263 -0.73 21.94 2.98
C GLU A 263 0.60 21.29 3.38
N LEU A 264 1.28 20.60 2.46
CA LEU A 264 2.40 19.73 2.81
C LEU A 264 3.76 20.42 2.77
N HIS A 265 3.94 21.40 1.88
CA HIS A 265 5.21 22.10 1.71
C HIS A 265 5.21 23.44 2.47
N THR A 266 4.25 24.32 2.18
CA THR A 266 4.26 25.69 2.74
C THR A 266 3.91 25.72 4.22
N ARG A 267 2.80 25.10 4.63
CA ARG A 267 2.30 25.15 6.02
C ARG A 267 2.99 24.17 6.95
N ARG A 268 3.24 22.93 6.50
CA ARG A 268 3.81 21.87 7.36
C ARG A 268 5.30 21.60 7.17
N GLY A 269 5.90 22.01 6.04
CA GLY A 269 7.33 21.78 5.78
C GLY A 269 7.75 20.30 5.69
N LEU A 270 6.81 19.39 5.39
CA LEU A 270 7.06 17.94 5.39
C LEU A 270 7.63 17.41 4.08
N VAL A 271 7.69 18.24 3.05
CA VAL A 271 8.15 17.86 1.70
C VAL A 271 9.22 18.84 1.27
N ARG A 272 10.40 18.36 0.88
CA ARG A 272 11.50 19.24 0.42
C ARG A 272 11.31 19.67 -1.03
N ARG A 273 10.94 18.73 -1.91
CA ARG A 273 10.69 18.96 -3.34
C ARG A 273 9.34 18.41 -3.75
N LEU A 274 8.64 19.13 -4.61
CA LEU A 274 7.40 18.67 -5.23
C LEU A 274 7.67 18.28 -6.69
N GLY A 275 6.95 17.29 -7.17
CA GLY A 275 6.94 16.84 -8.55
C GLY A 275 5.55 16.44 -9.00
N ILE A 276 5.38 16.32 -10.30
CA ILE A 276 4.16 15.87 -10.98
C ILE A 276 4.44 14.58 -11.74
N ALA A 277 3.39 13.89 -12.19
CA ALA A 277 3.54 12.70 -13.02
C ALA A 277 2.65 12.77 -14.26
N GLU A 278 3.16 12.19 -15.35
CA GLU A 278 2.51 12.02 -16.64
C GLU A 278 2.25 13.33 -17.40
N PHE A 279 3.06 14.40 -17.22
CA PHE A 279 2.85 15.64 -17.98
C PHE A 279 3.66 15.65 -19.29
N GLY A 280 2.96 15.65 -20.42
CA GLY A 280 3.55 15.91 -21.74
C GLY A 280 3.83 17.40 -21.98
N SER A 281 4.50 17.71 -23.07
CA SER A 281 5.02 19.04 -23.42
C SER A 281 3.96 20.15 -23.33
N GLU A 282 2.83 19.97 -24.02
CA GLU A 282 1.78 20.99 -24.07
C GLU A 282 1.05 21.10 -22.74
N LYS A 283 0.77 19.97 -22.09
CA LYS A 283 0.06 19.95 -20.82
C LYS A 283 0.90 20.55 -19.70
N LEU A 284 2.19 20.23 -19.64
CA LEU A 284 3.15 20.84 -18.72
C LEU A 284 3.18 22.35 -18.91
N ALA A 285 3.25 22.84 -20.16
CA ALA A 285 3.26 24.28 -20.43
C ALA A 285 1.99 24.98 -19.91
N ARG A 286 0.82 24.39 -20.16
CA ARG A 286 -0.47 24.92 -19.69
C ARG A 286 -0.59 24.88 -18.17
N PHE A 287 -0.11 23.82 -17.54
CA PHE A 287 -0.09 23.68 -16.09
C PHE A 287 0.81 24.72 -15.44
N LEU A 288 2.05 24.87 -15.91
CA LEU A 288 3.01 25.87 -15.41
C LEU A 288 2.49 27.30 -15.56
N LYS A 289 1.78 27.61 -16.65
CA LYS A 289 1.14 28.91 -16.83
C LYS A 289 0.08 29.18 -15.76
N ARG A 290 -0.71 28.16 -15.38
CA ARG A 290 -1.73 28.27 -14.33
C ARG A 290 -1.10 28.42 -12.96
N VAL A 291 -0.21 27.49 -12.56
CA VAL A 291 0.38 27.52 -11.22
C VAL A 291 1.34 28.69 -11.03
N GLY A 292 2.05 29.09 -12.09
CA GLY A 292 3.00 30.20 -12.08
C GLY A 292 2.39 31.60 -12.14
N ALA A 293 1.06 31.73 -12.18
CA ALA A 293 0.37 33.01 -12.05
C ALA A 293 0.58 33.64 -10.65
N ASP A 294 0.80 32.81 -9.64
CA ASP A 294 1.21 33.22 -8.31
C ASP A 294 2.72 32.96 -8.15
N PRO A 295 3.57 34.01 -8.00
CA PRO A 295 5.00 33.85 -7.79
C PRO A 295 5.37 33.13 -6.49
N ALA A 296 4.48 33.13 -5.49
CA ALA A 296 4.70 32.47 -4.21
C ALA A 296 4.30 30.98 -4.22
N ALA A 297 3.55 30.53 -5.24
CA ALA A 297 3.12 29.14 -5.32
C ALA A 297 4.31 28.22 -5.66
N PRO A 298 4.50 27.11 -4.92
CA PRO A 298 5.54 26.14 -5.23
C PRO A 298 5.39 25.59 -6.64
N ARG A 299 6.49 25.55 -7.39
CA ARG A 299 6.55 24.96 -8.73
C ARG A 299 7.01 23.51 -8.66
N PRO A 300 6.57 22.64 -9.60
CA PRO A 300 7.13 21.30 -9.68
C PRO A 300 8.62 21.41 -10.04
N SER A 301 9.44 20.61 -9.35
CA SER A 301 10.87 20.45 -9.59
C SER A 301 11.21 19.16 -10.32
N ALA A 302 10.22 18.28 -10.48
CA ALA A 302 10.34 17.02 -11.20
C ALA A 302 9.03 16.70 -11.92
N ASP A 303 9.13 15.96 -13.02
CA ASP A 303 8.02 15.38 -13.76
C ASP A 303 8.34 13.93 -14.12
N GLN A 304 7.51 13.01 -13.64
CA GLN A 304 7.72 11.58 -13.79
C GLN A 304 6.88 11.05 -14.95
N ILE A 305 7.51 10.57 -16.02
CA ILE A 305 6.85 10.11 -17.24
C ILE A 305 7.01 8.61 -17.47
N ASN A 306 5.97 7.99 -18.01
CA ASN A 306 5.91 6.55 -18.23
C ASN A 306 6.44 6.15 -19.62
N ILE A 307 7.76 6.18 -19.79
CA ILE A 307 8.41 5.78 -21.05
C ILE A 307 9.16 4.46 -20.92
N LYS A 308 9.11 3.63 -21.96
CA LYS A 308 9.80 2.32 -21.99
C LYS A 308 11.32 2.48 -21.99
N ASN A 309 11.83 3.54 -22.61
CA ASN A 309 13.25 3.82 -22.74
C ASN A 309 13.52 5.28 -22.38
N CYS A 310 14.42 5.49 -21.42
CA CYS A 310 14.74 6.81 -20.88
C CYS A 310 15.36 7.79 -21.89
N CYS A 311 15.83 7.28 -23.04
CA CYS A 311 16.38 8.10 -24.11
C CYS A 311 15.31 8.66 -25.06
N ASP A 312 14.08 8.13 -25.00
CA ASP A 312 13.02 8.44 -25.97
C ASP A 312 12.03 9.47 -25.39
N VAL A 313 12.58 10.51 -24.75
CA VAL A 313 11.81 11.64 -24.24
C VAL A 313 11.49 12.57 -25.41
N PRO A 314 10.23 13.03 -25.60
CA PRO A 314 9.90 13.98 -26.65
C PRO A 314 10.80 15.23 -26.59
N PRO A 315 11.44 15.66 -27.70
CA PRO A 315 12.30 16.84 -27.69
C PRO A 315 11.64 18.14 -27.18
N PRO A 316 10.34 18.42 -27.47
CA PRO A 316 9.66 19.59 -26.91
C PRO A 316 9.55 19.54 -25.37
N LEU A 317 9.26 18.37 -24.81
CA LEU A 317 9.19 18.15 -23.36
C LEU A 317 10.56 18.37 -22.72
N LEU A 318 11.61 17.76 -23.28
CA LEU A 318 12.98 17.93 -22.79
C LEU A 318 13.43 19.40 -22.80
N LYS A 319 13.10 20.13 -23.88
CA LYS A 319 13.41 21.56 -23.99
C LYS A 319 12.67 22.39 -22.94
N LEU A 320 11.38 22.14 -22.75
CA LEU A 320 10.56 22.84 -21.77
C LEU A 320 11.04 22.57 -20.34
N ALA A 321 11.26 21.30 -20.00
CA ALA A 321 11.70 20.87 -18.67
C ALA A 321 13.04 21.54 -18.30
N ARG A 322 14.02 21.50 -19.20
CA ARG A 322 15.32 22.20 -19.01
C ARG A 322 15.14 23.71 -18.81
N ALA A 323 14.30 24.35 -19.62
CA ALA A 323 14.07 25.79 -19.52
C ALA A 323 13.40 26.20 -18.20
N GLN A 324 12.63 25.28 -17.58
CA GLN A 324 11.91 25.53 -16.33
C GLN A 324 12.62 24.94 -15.09
N GLY A 325 13.77 24.28 -15.27
CA GLY A 325 14.49 23.62 -14.18
C GLY A 325 13.78 22.40 -13.60
N ILE A 326 12.99 21.70 -14.43
CA ILE A 326 12.23 20.50 -14.04
C ILE A 326 13.04 19.25 -14.43
N GLU A 327 13.26 18.39 -13.45
CA GLU A 327 13.91 17.09 -13.65
C GLU A 327 12.93 16.09 -14.26
N LEU A 328 13.30 15.45 -15.38
CA LEU A 328 12.49 14.40 -15.98
C LEU A 328 12.91 13.03 -15.41
N LEU A 329 11.96 12.36 -14.78
CA LEU A 329 12.15 11.06 -14.16
C LEU A 329 11.34 10.02 -14.93
N VAL A 330 11.84 8.79 -15.02
CA VAL A 330 11.14 7.70 -15.70
C VAL A 330 10.56 6.74 -14.69
N HIS A 331 9.35 6.25 -14.95
CA HIS A 331 8.73 5.20 -14.15
C HIS A 331 7.94 4.22 -15.01
N SER A 332 7.51 3.12 -14.38
CA SER A 332 6.73 2.06 -15.02
C SER A 332 5.49 1.72 -14.17
N ASP A 333 4.92 2.75 -13.54
CA ASP A 333 3.71 2.54 -12.73
C ASP A 333 2.50 2.29 -13.64
N CYS A 334 1.43 1.75 -13.08
CA CYS A 334 0.17 1.56 -13.77
C CYS A 334 -0.61 2.86 -13.76
N THR A 335 -1.31 3.14 -14.86
CA THR A 335 -2.26 4.26 -14.96
C THR A 335 -3.40 4.11 -13.95
N ASP A 336 -3.99 2.92 -13.84
CA ASP A 336 -4.96 2.57 -12.79
C ASP A 336 -4.28 1.68 -11.74
N VAL A 337 -3.79 2.33 -10.67
CA VAL A 337 -3.00 1.67 -9.63
C VAL A 337 -3.84 0.79 -8.71
N LEU A 338 -5.10 1.14 -8.45
CA LEU A 338 -6.02 0.37 -7.62
C LEU A 338 -7.48 0.51 -8.11
N PRO A 339 -7.87 -0.26 -9.14
CA PRO A 339 -9.25 -0.26 -9.63
C PRO A 339 -10.24 -0.68 -8.54
N ALA A 340 -11.46 -0.10 -8.56
CA ALA A 340 -12.50 -0.42 -7.57
C ALA A 340 -12.86 -1.91 -7.54
N GLY A 341 -12.93 -2.57 -8.70
CA GLY A 341 -13.16 -4.02 -8.79
C GLY A 341 -12.04 -4.85 -8.17
N THR A 342 -10.78 -4.41 -8.33
CA THR A 342 -9.62 -5.05 -7.70
C THR A 342 -9.64 -4.89 -6.18
N LEU A 343 -9.98 -3.70 -5.66
CA LEU A 343 -10.14 -3.49 -4.22
C LEU A 343 -11.27 -4.37 -3.65
N ARG A 344 -12.40 -4.49 -4.35
CA ARG A 344 -13.49 -5.39 -3.97
C ARG A 344 -13.04 -6.85 -3.93
N GLU A 345 -12.25 -7.30 -4.91
CA GLU A 345 -11.70 -8.66 -4.93
C GLU A 345 -10.68 -8.90 -3.79
N LEU A 346 -9.84 -7.91 -3.48
CA LEU A 346 -8.87 -7.99 -2.38
C LEU A 346 -9.55 -8.15 -1.02
N LEU A 347 -10.68 -7.46 -0.82
CA LEU A 347 -11.39 -7.47 0.46
C LEU A 347 -12.50 -8.53 0.53
N GLY A 348 -12.96 -9.08 -0.60
CA GLY A 348 -14.08 -10.02 -0.67
C GLY A 348 -13.83 -11.41 -0.05
N SER A 349 -14.88 -12.24 -0.05
CA SER A 349 -14.91 -13.60 0.51
C SER A 349 -14.31 -14.70 -0.39
N GLY A 350 -13.78 -14.36 -1.57
CA GLY A 350 -13.19 -15.34 -2.50
C GLY A 350 -11.87 -15.95 -2.00
N PRO A 351 -11.36 -17.02 -2.64
CA PRO A 351 -10.14 -17.74 -2.21
C PRO A 351 -8.86 -16.90 -2.11
N ARG A 352 -8.85 -15.71 -2.73
CA ARG A 352 -7.73 -14.77 -2.69
C ARG A 352 -8.04 -13.51 -1.87
N GLY A 353 -9.27 -13.34 -1.40
CA GLY A 353 -9.74 -12.15 -0.71
C GLY A 353 -9.58 -12.26 0.81
N ALA A 354 -9.59 -11.11 1.49
CA ALA A 354 -9.39 -11.01 2.92
C ALA A 354 -10.61 -11.42 3.77
N GLY A 355 -11.78 -11.67 3.15
CA GLY A 355 -13.02 -12.00 3.85
C GLY A 355 -13.62 -10.85 4.66
N ILE A 356 -13.25 -9.60 4.35
CA ILE A 356 -13.69 -8.38 5.04
C ILE A 356 -14.99 -7.84 4.45
N LEU A 357 -15.13 -7.86 3.12
CA LEU A 357 -16.34 -7.46 2.42
C LEU A 357 -17.35 -8.63 2.37
N ILE A 358 -18.58 -8.37 2.81
CA ILE A 358 -19.72 -9.28 2.65
C ILE A 358 -20.39 -9.02 1.29
N ASN A 359 -20.63 -10.06 0.49
CA ASN A 359 -21.39 -9.94 -0.76
C ASN A 359 -22.90 -10.12 -0.53
N ASP A 360 -23.71 -9.58 -1.45
CA ASP A 360 -25.16 -9.76 -1.44
C ASP A 360 -25.50 -11.24 -1.66
N GLY A 361 -26.09 -11.89 -0.64
CA GLY A 361 -26.44 -13.33 -0.65
C GLY A 361 -25.53 -14.22 0.19
N ASP A 362 -24.43 -13.71 0.74
CA ASP A 362 -23.66 -14.41 1.76
C ASP A 362 -24.51 -14.48 3.05
N GLU A 363 -24.68 -15.68 3.63
CA GLU A 363 -25.35 -15.83 4.94
C GLU A 363 -24.57 -15.07 6.01
N GLU A 364 -25.26 -14.26 6.80
CA GLU A 364 -24.72 -13.64 8.01
C GLU A 364 -24.55 -14.74 9.08
N GLU A 365 -23.54 -15.58 8.93
CA GLU A 365 -22.99 -16.23 10.10
C GLU A 365 -22.22 -15.16 10.89
N GLU A 366 -22.87 -14.62 11.92
CA GLU A 366 -22.18 -14.07 13.09
C GLU A 366 -21.36 -15.20 13.72
N VAL A 367 -20.22 -15.50 13.10
CA VAL A 367 -19.17 -16.23 13.79
C VAL A 367 -18.55 -15.21 14.73
N ALA A 368 -18.75 -15.38 16.03
CA ALA A 368 -18.05 -14.63 17.06
C ALA A 368 -16.54 -14.79 16.84
N GLY A 369 -15.94 -13.89 16.04
CA GLY A 369 -14.58 -14.05 15.57
C GLY A 369 -14.24 -14.04 14.06
N ALA A 370 -15.17 -13.98 13.10
CA ALA A 370 -14.93 -13.74 11.64
C ALA A 370 -14.76 -12.27 11.11
N PRO A 371 -13.62 -11.93 10.46
CA PRO A 371 -12.91 -10.62 10.44
C PRO A 371 -13.83 -9.41 10.30
N ALA A 372 -13.52 -8.22 10.86
CA ALA A 372 -14.37 -7.02 10.79
C ALA A 372 -15.15 -6.94 9.46
N ARG A 373 -16.40 -7.42 9.47
CA ARG A 373 -17.14 -7.66 8.23
C ARG A 373 -17.92 -6.42 7.89
N VAL A 374 -17.78 -5.98 6.66
CA VAL A 374 -18.28 -4.69 6.22
C VAL A 374 -19.19 -4.90 5.01
N ARG A 375 -20.47 -4.50 5.12
CA ARG A 375 -21.48 -4.62 4.07
C ARG A 375 -21.75 -3.27 3.40
N GLY A 376 -21.45 -3.17 2.11
CA GLY A 376 -21.75 -1.97 1.34
C GLY A 376 -20.76 -1.71 0.21
N ASP A 377 -20.71 -0.47 -0.26
CA ASP A 377 -19.87 -0.08 -1.39
C ASP A 377 -18.55 0.54 -0.91
N ILE A 378 -17.46 0.12 -1.54
CA ILE A 378 -16.11 0.63 -1.29
C ILE A 378 -15.61 1.33 -2.55
N ALA A 379 -15.09 2.55 -2.37
CA ALA A 379 -14.52 3.36 -3.43
C ALA A 379 -13.10 3.82 -3.05
N PRO A 380 -12.05 3.38 -3.76
CA PRO A 380 -10.69 3.83 -3.50
C PRO A 380 -10.55 5.32 -3.83
N GLN A 381 -9.88 6.09 -2.96
CA GLN A 381 -9.74 7.54 -3.07
C GLN A 381 -8.32 7.96 -3.43
N TRP A 382 -7.33 7.29 -2.85
CA TRP A 382 -5.92 7.58 -3.06
C TRP A 382 -5.06 6.34 -2.79
N VAL A 383 -3.90 6.30 -3.44
CA VAL A 383 -2.82 5.36 -3.14
C VAL A 383 -1.54 6.16 -2.99
N VAL A 384 -0.74 5.85 -1.98
CA VAL A 384 0.60 6.41 -1.82
C VAL A 384 1.61 5.28 -1.90
N LYS A 385 2.62 5.47 -2.73
CA LYS A 385 3.81 4.61 -2.84
C LYS A 385 4.98 5.36 -2.23
N TYR A 386 5.77 4.72 -1.39
CA TYR A 386 6.96 5.32 -0.82
C TYR A 386 8.18 4.43 -1.04
N THR A 387 9.36 5.04 -1.11
CA THR A 387 10.64 4.35 -1.23
C THR A 387 11.71 5.17 -0.53
N ALA A 388 12.46 4.54 0.37
CA ALA A 388 13.60 5.10 1.07
C ALA A 388 14.87 4.39 0.58
N VAL A 389 15.76 5.15 -0.06
CA VAL A 389 17.04 4.67 -0.60
C VAL A 389 18.17 5.22 0.25
N VAL A 390 19.07 4.36 0.73
CA VAL A 390 20.28 4.81 1.44
C VAL A 390 21.22 5.50 0.45
N ARG A 391 21.53 6.77 0.69
CA ARG A 391 22.30 7.64 -0.23
C ARG A 391 23.64 7.06 -0.64
N ASP A 392 24.43 6.61 0.33
CA ASP A 392 25.80 6.19 0.10
C ASP A 392 25.91 4.79 -0.55
N ARG A 393 24.84 3.98 -0.43
CA ARG A 393 24.84 2.58 -0.88
C ARG A 393 23.92 2.34 -2.08
N GLY A 394 22.99 3.25 -2.37
CA GLY A 394 21.96 3.06 -3.40
C GLY A 394 21.01 1.89 -3.11
N VAL A 395 20.89 1.47 -1.86
CA VAL A 395 20.09 0.31 -1.44
C VAL A 395 18.71 0.78 -0.99
N ILE A 396 17.66 0.16 -1.52
CA ILE A 396 16.29 0.35 -1.03
C ILE A 396 16.13 -0.48 0.24
N GLU A 397 15.84 0.17 1.36
CA GLU A 397 15.62 -0.53 2.63
C GLU A 397 14.16 -0.49 3.06
N ASN A 398 13.43 0.56 2.69
CA ASN A 398 12.02 0.67 2.98
C ASN A 398 11.24 1.02 1.72
N LYS A 399 10.23 0.22 1.41
CA LYS A 399 9.35 0.42 0.27
C LYS A 399 7.99 -0.16 0.59
N GLY A 400 6.94 0.53 0.20
CA GLY A 400 5.60 0.02 0.39
C GLY A 400 4.55 0.99 -0.10
N TYR A 401 3.32 0.67 0.28
CA TYR A 401 2.13 1.37 -0.13
C TYR A 401 1.15 1.52 1.02
N PHE A 402 0.44 2.65 1.02
CA PHE A 402 -0.85 2.76 1.69
C PHE A 402 -1.94 3.09 0.66
N ALA A 403 -3.17 2.66 0.92
CA ALA A 403 -4.33 3.02 0.14
C ALA A 403 -5.47 3.48 1.04
N GLY A 404 -6.09 4.60 0.70
CA GLY A 404 -7.29 5.09 1.37
C GLY A 404 -8.53 4.83 0.53
N ALA A 405 -9.58 4.30 1.16
CA ALA A 405 -10.87 4.07 0.53
C ALA A 405 -12.02 4.59 1.39
N LEU A 406 -13.06 5.07 0.73
CA LEU A 406 -14.33 5.41 1.36
C LEU A 406 -15.23 4.19 1.36
N PHE A 407 -15.90 3.96 2.48
CA PHE A 407 -16.92 2.94 2.61
C PHE A 407 -18.28 3.54 2.97
N THR A 408 -19.29 3.13 2.21
CA THR A 408 -20.68 3.53 2.37
C THR A 408 -21.51 2.28 2.67
N VAL A 409 -22.16 2.29 3.84
CA VAL A 409 -23.11 1.23 4.24
C VAL A 409 -24.31 1.28 3.31
N LYS A 410 -24.74 0.12 2.79
CA LYS A 410 -26.07 -0.01 2.19
C LYS A 410 -27.05 -0.28 3.32
N GLU A 411 -28.03 0.61 3.49
CA GLU A 411 -29.15 0.43 4.43
C GLU A 411 -30.00 -0.81 4.10
#